data_AF-A0A667WXV5-F1
#
_entry.id   AF-A0A667WXV5-F1
#
_cell.length_a   1.000
_cell.length_b   1.000
_cell.length_c   1.000
_cell.angle_alpha   90.00
_cell.angle_beta   90.00
_cell.angle_gamma   90.00
#
_symmetry.space_group_name_H-M   'P 1'
#
loop_
_entity.id
_entity.type
_entity.pdbx_description
1 polymer ?
#
loop_
_entity_poly.entity_id
_entity_poly.type
_entity_poly.pdbx_seq_one_letter_code
_entity_poly.pdbx_strand_id
1 'polypeptide(L)' 'MLQGASLMTEGHRLCGNDWVFQQDNTAVHNARLTKDFFQRNNITLWNHPACSPDLNPTENIWGWMAVVLNF' A
#
# COMPACT_ATOMS: atom_id res chain seq x y z
N MET A 1 -3.27 -11.22 11.95
CA MET A 1 -4.05 -10.99 10.72
C MET A 1 -5.36 -10.35 11.13
N LEU A 2 -5.65 -9.13 10.65
CA LEU A 2 -6.88 -8.42 11.00
C LEU A 2 -8.07 -9.22 10.46
N GLN A 3 -8.78 -9.91 11.34
CA GLN A 3 -10.05 -10.56 11.00
C GLN A 3 -11.11 -9.46 10.89
N GLY A 4 -11.46 -9.08 9.67
CA GLY A 4 -12.68 -8.31 9.37
C GLY A 4 -12.51 -6.87 8.87
N ALA A 5 -11.32 -6.28 8.94
CA ALA A 5 -11.08 -4.93 8.43
C ALA A 5 -10.53 -5.00 7.00
N SER A 6 -11.37 -4.70 6.00
CA SER A 6 -10.90 -4.41 4.64
C SER A 6 -10.50 -2.94 4.57
N LEU A 7 -9.44 -2.63 3.81
CA LEU A 7 -9.10 -1.25 3.45
C LEU A 7 -10.33 -0.48 2.92
N MET A 8 -11.20 -1.19 2.20
CA MET A 8 -12.44 -0.65 1.64
C MET A 8 -13.45 -0.17 2.69
N THR A 9 -13.48 -0.82 3.86
CA THR A 9 -14.47 -0.51 4.92
C THR A 9 -13.87 0.40 5.99
N GLU A 10 -12.57 0.29 6.24
CA GLU A 10 -11.92 0.97 7.36
C GLU A 10 -11.00 2.13 6.94
N GLY A 11 -10.66 2.26 5.65
CA GLY A 11 -9.71 3.27 5.17
C GLY A 11 -10.08 4.68 5.58
N HIS A 12 -11.36 5.03 5.46
CA HIS A 12 -11.87 6.32 5.92
C HIS A 12 -11.68 6.56 7.41
N ARG A 13 -12.03 5.56 8.23
CA ARG A 13 -11.93 5.65 9.69
C ARG A 13 -10.47 5.76 10.16
N LEU A 14 -9.56 5.06 9.48
CA LEU A 14 -8.15 4.98 9.86
C LEU A 14 -7.32 6.15 9.31
N CYS A 15 -7.61 6.60 8.09
CA CYS A 15 -6.74 7.50 7.32
C CYS A 15 -7.43 8.79 6.87
N GLY A 16 -8.72 8.99 7.19
CA GLY A 16 -9.50 10.16 6.77
C GLY A 16 -10.16 10.00 5.40
N ASN A 17 -10.93 11.02 4.98
CA ASN A 17 -11.67 11.00 3.71
C ASN A 17 -10.76 10.91 2.49
N ASP A 18 -9.63 11.63 2.50
CA ASP A 18 -8.75 11.83 1.34
C ASP A 18 -7.54 10.90 1.37
N TRP A 19 -7.73 9.70 1.90
CA TRP A 19 -6.65 8.72 1.99
C TRP A 19 -6.23 8.25 0.58
N VAL A 20 -4.94 7.94 0.45
CA VAL A 20 -4.34 7.43 -0.78
C VAL A 20 -3.68 6.09 -0.52
N PHE A 21 -3.78 5.18 -1.47
CA PHE A 21 -3.10 3.89 -1.42
C PHE A 21 -1.71 4.00 -2.04
N GLN A 22 -0.69 3.64 -1.26
CA GLN A 22 0.70 3.58 -1.71
C GLN A 22 1.09 2.12 -1.98
N GLN A 23 1.66 1.87 -3.15
CA GLN A 23 2.31 0.62 -3.53
C GLN A 23 3.57 0.92 -4.36
N ASP A 24 4.48 -0.03 -4.46
CA ASP A 24 5.62 0.08 -5.35
C ASP A 24 5.19 -0.06 -6.83
N ASN A 25 6.14 0.19 -7.74
CA ASN A 25 5.88 0.17 -9.18
C ASN A 25 6.18 -1.19 -9.85
N THR A 26 6.12 -2.32 -9.12
CA THR A 26 6.39 -3.64 -9.73
C THR A 26 5.35 -4.00 -10.80
N ALA A 27 5.71 -4.94 -11.68
CA ALA A 27 4.88 -5.33 -12.82
C ALA A 27 3.51 -5.87 -12.41
N VAL A 28 3.43 -6.61 -11.29
CA VAL A 28 2.16 -7.18 -10.78
C VAL A 28 1.24 -6.09 -10.21
N HIS A 29 1.80 -5.08 -9.57
CA HIS A 29 1.06 -3.92 -9.06
C HIS A 29 0.59 -2.99 -10.19
N ASN A 30 1.29 -3.02 -11.33
CA ASN A 30 0.92 -2.28 -12.54
C ASN A 30 0.10 -3.04 -13.58
N ALA A 31 -0.17 -4.33 -13.34
CA ALA A 31 -0.95 -5.14 -14.25
C ALA A 31 -2.35 -4.53 -14.46
N ARG A 32 -2.90 -4.71 -15.67
CA ARG A 32 -4.22 -4.17 -16.03
C ARG A 32 -5.29 -4.55 -15.02
N LEU A 33 -5.37 -5.81 -14.63
CA LEU A 33 -6.38 -6.29 -13.67
C LEU A 33 -6.25 -5.62 -12.30
N THR A 34 -5.02 -5.35 -11.86
CA THR A 34 -4.74 -4.64 -10.60
C THR A 34 -5.19 -3.19 -10.69
N LYS A 35 -4.86 -2.49 -11.78
CA LYS A 35 -5.33 -1.10 -12.01
C LYS A 35 -6.85 -1.00 -12.11
N ASP A 36 -7.46 -1.93 -12.84
CA ASP A 36 -8.92 -2.02 -12.97
C ASP A 36 -9.60 -2.21 -11.61
N PHE A 37 -9.01 -3.00 -10.71
CA PHE A 37 -9.52 -3.16 -9.35
C PHE A 37 -9.55 -1.83 -8.59
N PHE A 38 -8.46 -1.07 -8.58
CA PHE A 38 -8.42 0.23 -7.89
C PHE A 38 -9.44 1.22 -8.47
N GLN A 39 -9.57 1.28 -9.80
CA GLN A 39 -10.54 2.14 -10.48
C GLN A 39 -11.99 1.78 -10.12
N ARG A 40 -12.37 0.48 -10.19
CA ARG A 40 -13.74 0.03 -9.86
C ARG A 40 -14.13 0.31 -8.41
N ASN A 41 -13.14 0.34 -7.53
CA ASN A 41 -13.32 0.55 -6.10
C ASN A 41 -13.12 2.01 -5.65
N ASN A 42 -12.90 2.93 -6.60
CA ASN A 42 -12.64 4.34 -6.33
C ASN A 42 -11.51 4.57 -5.31
N ILE A 43 -10.43 3.78 -5.40
CA ILE A 43 -9.25 3.93 -4.57
C ILE A 43 -8.24 4.79 -5.33
N THR A 44 -7.86 5.93 -4.74
CA THR A 44 -6.79 6.77 -5.27
C THR A 44 -5.43 6.12 -5.02
N LEU A 45 -4.67 5.89 -6.08
CA LEU A 45 -3.29 5.42 -6.00
C LEU A 45 -2.33 6.61 -5.95
N TRP A 46 -1.35 6.57 -5.04
CA TRP A 46 -0.23 7.49 -5.07
C TRP A 46 0.80 7.05 -6.13
N ASN A 47 1.30 8.02 -6.89
CA ASN A 47 2.28 7.79 -7.96
C ASN A 47 3.69 7.70 -7.38
N HIS A 48 4.11 6.47 -7.01
CA HIS A 48 5.44 6.22 -6.46
C HIS A 48 6.53 6.29 -7.56
N PRO A 49 7.60 7.07 -7.36
CA PRO A 49 8.72 7.10 -8.31
C PRO A 49 9.47 5.77 -8.34
N ALA A 50 10.01 5.43 -9.52
CA ALA A 50 10.80 4.20 -9.69
C ALA A 50 12.08 4.25 -8.84
N CYS A 51 12.52 3.08 -8.36
CA CYS A 51 13.77 2.91 -7.61
C CYS A 51 13.90 3.83 -6.38
N SER A 52 12.79 4.16 -5.72
CA SER A 52 12.75 5.09 -4.57
C SER A 52 12.29 4.40 -3.28
N PRO A 53 13.00 3.35 -2.80
CA PRO A 53 12.62 2.63 -1.59
C PRO A 53 12.61 3.52 -0.33
N ASP A 54 13.40 4.59 -0.34
CA ASP A 54 13.44 5.62 0.70
C ASP A 54 12.10 6.33 0.90
N LEU A 55 11.26 6.38 -0.13
CA LEU A 55 9.93 6.96 -0.09
C LEU A 55 8.83 5.95 0.27
N ASN A 56 9.17 4.69 0.54
CA ASN A 56 8.23 3.64 0.94
C ASN A 56 8.34 3.35 2.45
N PRO A 57 7.40 3.81 3.28
CA PRO A 57 7.43 3.55 4.74
C PRO A 57 7.49 2.06 5.10
N THR A 58 6.99 1.19 4.22
CA THR A 58 7.01 -0.27 4.39
C THR A 58 8.44 -0.81 4.49
N GLU A 59 9.38 -0.26 3.73
CA GLU A 59 10.81 -0.66 3.78
C GLU A 59 11.41 -0.40 5.16
N ASN A 60 11.08 0.73 5.78
CA ASN A 60 11.52 1.03 7.14
C ASN A 60 10.97 0.01 8.14
N ILE A 61 9.69 -0.33 8.04
CA ILE A 61 9.05 -1.32 8.94
C ILE A 61 9.70 -2.69 8.77
N TRP A 62 9.97 -3.13 7.54
CA TRP A 62 10.70 -4.38 7.30
C TRP A 62 12.11 -4.34 7.88
N GLY A 63 12.84 -3.23 7.74
CA GLY A 63 14.16 -3.06 8.36
C GLY A 63 14.12 -3.21 9.88
N TRP A 64 13.15 -2.58 10.54
CA TRP A 64 12.94 -2.75 11.98
C TRP A 64 12.59 -4.20 12.34
N MET A 65 11.72 -4.85 11.58
CA MET A 65 11.34 -6.23 11.84
C MET A 65 12.49 -7.20 11.63
N ALA A 66 13.36 -6.99 10.65
CA ALA A 66 14.58 -7.79 10.48
C ALA A 66 15.46 -7.74 11.73
N VAL A 67 15.67 -6.53 12.26
CA VAL A 67 16.43 -6.31 13.51
C VAL A 67 15.76 -7.00 14.70
N VAL A 68 14.45 -6.82 14.87
CA VAL A 68 13.73 -7.35 16.04
C VAL A 68 13.58 -8.87 16.00
N LEU A 69 13.38 -9.43 14.80
CA LEU A 69 13.12 -10.86 14.60
C LEU A 69 14.39 -11.67 14.37
N ASN A 70 15.58 -11.03 14.41
CA ASN A 70 16.89 -11.64 14.18
C ASN A 70 16.96 -12.41 12.85
N PHE A 71 16.42 -11.83 11.79
CA PHE A 71 16.65 -12.29 10.42
C PHE A 71 17.94 -11.71 9.85
#